data_AF-A0A7K1U8N5-F1
#
_entry.id   AF-A0A7K1U8N5-F1
#
_cell.length_a   1.000
_cell.length_b   1.000
_cell.length_c   1.000
_cell.angle_alpha   90.00
_cell.angle_beta   90.00
_cell.angle_gamma   90.00
#
_symmetry.space_group_name_H-M   'P 1'
#
loop_
_entity.id
_entity.type
_entity.pdbx_description
1 polymer ?
#
loop_
_entity_poly.entity_id
_entity_poly.type
_entity_poly.pdbx_seq_one_letter_code
_entity_poly.pdbx_strand_id
1 'polypeptide(L)'
;MKASSQQHNFRFHNLGIGDIQLGRKPEQIPALVPFQRYSRKNSFIVSPNPSLYQFFNGDVKVMIENDDPGLALQHLFTSINEYGFINRIFLYTRKTNERLAGRLSQLYGEPKMRKAGHGTQNVWVTESETEITLFSPLFDPDINQVISFRFFHDLPALKEYIIEGRT
;
A
#
# COMPACT_ATOMS: atom_id res chain seq x y z
N MET A 1 -26.52 14.72 12.96
CA MET A 1 -25.90 13.41 13.24
C MET A 1 -24.62 13.31 12.42
N LYS A 2 -23.44 13.27 13.06
CA LYS A 2 -22.20 12.93 12.34
C LYS A 2 -22.25 11.44 12.09
N ALA A 3 -22.23 11.03 10.82
CA ALA A 3 -22.03 9.62 10.48
C ALA A 3 -20.72 9.18 11.15
N SER A 4 -20.79 8.17 12.02
CA SER A 4 -19.60 7.50 12.49
C SER A 4 -18.86 6.98 11.25
N SER A 5 -17.65 7.47 10.97
CA SER A 5 -16.83 6.81 9.97
C SER A 5 -16.63 5.38 10.46
N GLN A 6 -17.18 4.41 9.74
CA GLN A 6 -16.93 3.01 10.04
C GLN A 6 -15.42 2.79 9.84
N GLN A 7 -14.71 2.49 10.92
CA GLN A 7 -13.31 2.12 10.85
C GLN A 7 -13.22 0.69 10.31
N HIS A 8 -12.52 0.52 9.21
CA HIS A 8 -12.29 -0.79 8.58
C HIS A 8 -11.03 -1.43 9.17
N ASN A 9 -11.18 -2.64 9.71
CA ASN A 9 -10.08 -3.43 10.25
C ASN A 9 -9.73 -4.54 9.27
N PHE A 10 -8.58 -4.42 8.59
CA PHE A 10 -8.08 -5.41 7.64
C PHE A 10 -6.88 -6.15 8.18
N ARG A 11 -6.65 -7.38 7.71
CA ARG A 11 -5.46 -8.17 8.07
C ARG A 11 -4.52 -8.27 6.91
N PHE A 12 -3.22 -8.30 7.20
CA PHE A 12 -2.20 -8.58 6.20
C PHE A 12 -2.34 -9.98 5.60
N HIS A 13 -2.04 -10.08 4.30
CA HIS A 13 -2.01 -11.30 3.51
C HIS A 13 -0.87 -11.21 2.49
N ASN A 14 -0.40 -12.35 1.97
CA ASN A 14 0.64 -12.38 0.93
C ASN A 14 0.27 -11.57 -0.33
N LEU A 15 -1.02 -11.33 -0.57
CA LEU A 15 -1.56 -10.64 -1.75
C LEU A 15 -2.07 -9.22 -1.46
N GLY A 16 -1.99 -8.72 -0.23
CA GLY A 16 -2.57 -7.41 0.13
C GLY A 16 -3.11 -7.37 1.54
N ILE A 17 -4.30 -6.77 1.73
CA ILE A 17 -4.97 -6.67 3.02
C ILE A 17 -6.46 -6.97 2.91
N GLY A 18 -7.03 -7.76 3.82
CA GLY A 18 -8.47 -8.05 3.81
C GLY A 18 -8.97 -8.53 2.44
N ASP A 19 -9.98 -7.86 1.90
CA ASP A 19 -10.53 -8.05 0.55
C ASP A 19 -9.78 -7.28 -0.56
N ILE A 20 -8.91 -6.33 -0.19
CA ILE A 20 -8.05 -5.56 -1.09
C ILE A 20 -6.80 -6.36 -1.43
N GLN A 21 -6.88 -7.15 -2.50
CA GLN A 21 -5.82 -8.07 -2.91
C GLN A 21 -5.44 -7.91 -4.38
N LEU A 22 -4.18 -8.24 -4.70
CA LEU A 22 -3.71 -8.37 -6.07
C LEU A 22 -4.57 -9.38 -6.85
N GLY A 23 -4.79 -9.12 -8.14
CA GLY A 23 -5.63 -9.94 -9.00
C GLY A 23 -7.14 -9.78 -8.80
N ARG A 24 -7.60 -8.96 -7.84
CA ARG A 24 -9.02 -8.63 -7.68
C ARG A 24 -9.43 -7.48 -8.59
N LYS A 25 -10.72 -7.42 -8.92
CA LYS A 25 -11.32 -6.29 -9.63
C LYS A 25 -11.78 -5.23 -8.62
N PRO A 26 -11.45 -3.94 -8.79
CA PRO A 26 -11.84 -2.90 -7.84
C PRO A 26 -13.35 -2.80 -7.62
N GLU A 27 -14.18 -3.12 -8.63
CA GLU A 27 -15.65 -3.05 -8.54
C GLU A 27 -16.23 -4.04 -7.51
N GLN A 28 -15.44 -5.05 -7.11
CA GLN A 28 -15.83 -6.05 -6.11
C GLN A 28 -15.54 -5.60 -4.67
N ILE A 29 -14.82 -4.48 -4.48
CA ILE A 29 -14.35 -4.02 -3.18
C ILE A 29 -15.09 -2.72 -2.83
N PRO A 30 -16.01 -2.76 -1.85
CA PRO A 30 -16.69 -1.55 -1.39
C PRO A 30 -15.68 -0.48 -0.94
N ALA A 31 -16.02 0.78 -1.21
CA ALA A 31 -15.20 1.95 -0.90
C ALA A 31 -13.89 2.13 -1.70
N LEU A 32 -13.51 1.21 -2.60
CA LEU A 32 -12.53 1.57 -3.64
C LEU A 32 -13.19 2.45 -4.71
N VAL A 33 -12.63 3.63 -4.90
CA VAL A 33 -13.16 4.68 -5.78
C VAL A 33 -12.06 5.16 -6.72
N PRO A 34 -12.36 5.53 -7.99
CA PRO A 34 -11.36 6.07 -8.89
C PRO A 34 -10.58 7.25 -8.31
N PHE A 35 -9.26 7.25 -8.48
CA PHE A 35 -8.35 8.25 -7.91
C PHE A 35 -8.67 9.69 -8.36
N GLN A 36 -9.30 9.89 -9.51
CA GLN A 36 -9.78 11.20 -9.98
C GLN A 36 -10.72 11.89 -9.01
N ARG A 37 -11.44 11.11 -8.19
CA ARG A 37 -12.37 11.61 -7.18
C ARG A 37 -11.70 11.92 -5.84
N TYR A 38 -10.42 11.59 -5.69
CA TYR A 38 -9.66 11.88 -4.48
C TYR A 38 -9.41 13.38 -4.35
N SER A 39 -9.85 13.99 -3.25
CA SER A 39 -9.82 15.45 -3.06
C SER A 39 -8.41 16.03 -3.05
N ARG A 40 -7.41 15.23 -2.63
CA ARG A 40 -6.00 15.62 -2.57
C ARG A 40 -5.16 15.06 -3.71
N LYS A 41 -5.77 14.66 -4.84
CA LYS A 41 -5.06 14.07 -5.99
C LYS A 41 -3.87 14.92 -6.50
N ASN A 42 -3.97 16.25 -6.41
CA ASN A 42 -2.92 17.17 -6.85
C ASN A 42 -1.68 17.18 -5.93
N SER A 43 -1.79 16.60 -4.73
CA SER A 43 -0.67 16.40 -3.81
C SER A 43 0.17 15.16 -4.15
N PHE A 44 -0.11 14.48 -5.28
CA PHE A 44 0.60 13.28 -5.68
C PHE A 44 1.15 13.41 -7.10
N ILE A 45 2.30 12.78 -7.32
CA ILE A 45 2.81 12.43 -8.65
C ILE A 45 2.32 11.01 -8.92
N VAL A 46 1.69 10.80 -10.08
CA VAL A 46 1.11 9.50 -10.45
C VAL A 46 1.55 9.15 -11.87
N SER A 47 2.07 7.93 -12.03
CA SER A 47 2.51 7.35 -13.29
C SER A 47 1.98 5.91 -13.40
N PRO A 48 1.63 5.41 -14.60
CA PRO A 48 1.73 6.09 -15.90
C PRO A 48 0.56 7.05 -16.17
N ASN A 49 -0.62 6.82 -15.59
CA ASN A 49 -1.76 7.73 -15.68
C ASN A 49 -2.64 7.59 -14.43
N PRO A 50 -3.09 8.70 -13.80
CA PRO A 50 -4.09 8.68 -12.73
C PRO A 50 -5.33 7.82 -12.98
N SER A 51 -5.77 7.60 -14.23
CA SER A 51 -6.96 6.79 -14.57
C SER A 51 -6.85 5.32 -14.17
N LEU A 52 -5.62 4.83 -13.99
CA LEU A 52 -5.34 3.46 -13.59
C LEU A 52 -5.33 3.28 -12.07
N TYR A 53 -5.58 4.34 -11.30
CA TYR A 53 -5.47 4.30 -9.84
C TYR A 53 -6.84 4.41 -9.17
N GLN A 54 -6.95 3.76 -8.03
CA GLN A 54 -8.08 3.86 -7.12
C GLN A 54 -7.57 4.27 -5.74
N PHE A 55 -8.45 4.88 -4.94
CA PHE A 55 -8.21 5.12 -3.53
C PHE A 55 -9.33 4.51 -2.70
N PHE A 56 -8.99 4.08 -1.50
CA PHE A 56 -9.99 3.62 -0.54
C PHE A 56 -10.56 4.79 0.23
N ASN A 57 -11.88 4.97 0.11
CA ASN A 57 -12.62 6.06 0.74
C ASN A 57 -13.15 5.63 2.11
N GLY A 58 -12.25 5.51 3.09
CA GLY A 58 -12.59 5.15 4.46
C GLY A 58 -11.38 5.18 5.40
N ASP A 59 -11.66 5.19 6.69
CA ASP A 59 -10.61 5.07 7.72
C ASP A 59 -10.18 3.60 7.82
N VAL A 60 -8.92 3.31 7.48
CA VAL A 60 -8.37 1.96 7.47
C VAL A 60 -7.37 1.76 8.59
N LYS A 61 -7.53 0.64 9.29
CA LYS A 61 -6.61 0.11 10.28
C LYS A 61 -6.19 -1.30 9.85
N VAL A 62 -4.89 -1.54 9.73
CA VAL A 62 -4.36 -2.84 9.27
C VAL A 62 -3.69 -3.57 10.41
N MET A 63 -4.06 -4.83 10.62
CA MET A 63 -3.55 -5.69 11.68
C MET A 63 -2.58 -6.72 11.10
N ILE A 64 -1.40 -6.83 11.70
CA ILE A 64 -0.40 -7.85 11.37
C ILE A 64 -0.74 -9.16 12.11
N GLU A 65 -1.09 -9.07 13.39
CA GLU A 65 -1.37 -10.20 14.29
C GLU A 65 -2.82 -10.14 14.82
N ASN A 66 -3.29 -11.23 15.46
CA ASN A 66 -4.66 -11.32 16.01
C ASN A 66 -4.95 -10.25 17.07
N ASP A 67 -3.96 -9.86 17.87
CA ASP A 67 -4.09 -8.91 18.98
C ASP A 67 -3.27 -7.61 18.76
N ASP A 68 -3.03 -7.27 17.49
CA ASP A 68 -2.27 -6.09 17.11
C ASP A 68 -3.08 -4.80 17.36
N PRO A 69 -2.53 -3.78 18.05
CA PRO A 69 -3.15 -2.46 18.14
C PRO A 69 -3.37 -1.79 16.78
N GLY A 70 -2.82 -2.33 15.70
CA GLY A 70 -3.11 -2.05 14.31
C GLY A 70 -2.46 -0.77 13.78
N LEU A 71 -2.06 -0.83 12.52
CA LEU A 71 -1.43 0.24 11.77
C LEU A 71 -2.51 1.10 11.10
N ALA A 72 -2.70 2.33 11.61
CA ALA A 72 -3.56 3.30 10.97
C ALA A 72 -2.93 3.81 9.67
N LEU A 73 -3.70 3.81 8.58
CA LEU A 73 -3.26 4.34 7.30
C LEU A 73 -3.65 5.81 7.14
N GLN A 74 -2.79 6.54 6.44
CA GLN A 74 -3.08 7.87 5.93
C GLN A 74 -3.74 7.78 4.55
N HIS A 75 -3.19 6.93 3.69
CA HIS A 75 -3.69 6.68 2.34
C HIS A 75 -3.61 5.21 2.01
N LEU A 76 -4.62 4.71 1.29
CA LEU A 76 -4.60 3.40 0.66
C LEU A 76 -4.94 3.59 -0.81
N PHE A 77 -4.01 3.23 -1.68
CA PHE A 77 -4.16 3.31 -3.12
C PHE A 77 -3.95 1.93 -3.74
N THR A 78 -4.62 1.71 -4.86
CA THR A 78 -4.39 0.56 -5.73
C THR A 78 -4.20 1.05 -7.15
N SER A 79 -3.49 0.28 -7.97
CA SER A 79 -3.49 0.44 -9.42
C SER A 79 -4.07 -0.79 -10.09
N ILE A 80 -4.57 -0.62 -11.31
CA ILE A 80 -5.03 -1.70 -12.17
C ILE A 80 -4.17 -1.83 -13.42
N ASN A 81 -4.06 -3.06 -13.92
CA ASN A 81 -3.50 -3.34 -15.24
C ASN A 81 -4.52 -3.09 -16.37
N GLU A 82 -4.10 -3.35 -17.61
CA GLU A 82 -4.94 -3.20 -18.82
C GLU A 82 -6.22 -4.06 -18.83
N TYR A 83 -6.23 -5.15 -18.06
CA TYR A 83 -7.39 -6.04 -17.92
C TYR A 83 -8.31 -5.64 -16.76
N GLY A 84 -7.99 -4.57 -16.05
CA GLY A 84 -8.77 -4.04 -14.94
C GLY A 84 -8.59 -4.76 -13.60
N PHE A 85 -7.52 -5.56 -13.46
CA PHE A 85 -7.20 -6.22 -12.19
C PHE A 85 -6.18 -5.43 -11.39
N ILE A 86 -6.34 -5.42 -10.07
CA ILE A 86 -5.40 -4.79 -9.15
C ILE A 86 -4.03 -5.45 -9.32
N ASN A 87 -3.03 -4.65 -9.71
CA ASN A 87 -1.66 -5.12 -9.93
C ASN A 87 -0.65 -4.51 -8.96
N ARG A 88 -1.04 -3.44 -8.26
CA ARG A 88 -0.24 -2.85 -7.18
C ARG A 88 -1.13 -2.30 -6.08
N ILE A 89 -0.67 -2.44 -4.84
CA ILE A 89 -1.32 -1.88 -3.64
C ILE A 89 -0.29 -1.03 -2.91
N PHE A 90 -0.69 0.14 -2.41
CA PHE A 90 0.14 1.08 -1.67
C PHE A 90 -0.54 1.46 -0.37
N LEU A 91 0.13 1.21 0.76
CA LEU A 91 -0.35 1.50 2.10
C LEU A 91 0.55 2.56 2.74
N TYR A 92 0.12 3.82 2.74
CA TYR A 92 0.83 4.90 3.39
C TYR A 92 0.44 4.93 4.86
N THR A 93 1.41 4.72 5.73
CA THR A 93 1.19 4.73 7.16
C THR A 93 0.95 6.17 7.65
N ARG A 94 0.10 6.35 8.67
CA ARG A 94 -0.12 7.68 9.28
C ARG A 94 1.08 8.18 10.07
N LYS A 95 1.90 7.27 10.59
CA LYS A 95 3.12 7.56 11.34
C LYS A 95 4.15 6.50 11.01
N THR A 96 5.40 6.92 10.85
CA THR A 96 6.53 6.01 10.73
C THR A 96 6.62 5.13 11.97
N ASN A 97 6.73 3.83 11.74
CA ASN A 97 6.94 2.83 12.77
C ASN A 97 8.24 2.09 12.50
N GLU A 98 9.25 2.33 13.33
CA GLU A 98 10.59 1.74 13.22
C GLU A 98 10.58 0.22 13.40
N ARG A 99 9.60 -0.33 14.13
CA ARG A 99 9.45 -1.78 14.37
C ARG A 99 8.74 -2.49 13.23
N LEU A 100 8.17 -1.76 12.27
CA LEU A 100 7.31 -2.33 11.23
C LEU A 100 8.06 -3.33 10.34
N ALA A 101 9.33 -3.08 10.03
CA ALA A 101 10.14 -4.03 9.26
C ALA A 101 10.23 -5.39 9.97
N GLY A 102 10.59 -5.40 11.25
CA GLY A 102 10.68 -6.63 12.04
C GLY A 102 9.34 -7.36 12.16
N ARG A 103 8.22 -6.62 12.29
CA ARG A 103 6.88 -7.22 12.32
C ARG A 103 6.48 -7.84 10.99
N LEU A 104 6.80 -7.19 9.86
CA LEU A 104 6.58 -7.78 8.54
C LEU A 104 7.49 -9.00 8.31
N SER A 105 8.70 -9.01 8.87
CA SER A 105 9.57 -10.19 8.80
C SER A 105 9.02 -11.41 9.53
N GLN A 106 8.21 -11.21 10.58
CA GLN A 106 7.50 -12.31 11.24
C GLN A 106 6.44 -12.96 10.32
N LEU A 107 5.90 -12.20 9.37
CA LEU A 107 4.92 -12.71 8.39
C LEU A 107 5.58 -13.30 7.14
N TYR A 108 6.62 -12.63 6.61
CA TYR A 108 7.15 -12.91 5.28
C TYR A 108 8.60 -13.42 5.28
N GLY A 109 9.20 -13.65 6.45
CA GLY A 109 10.61 -14.05 6.60
C GLY A 109 11.58 -12.87 6.51
N GLU A 110 12.86 -13.14 6.28
CA GLU A 110 13.88 -12.09 6.26
C GLU A 110 13.89 -11.28 4.95
N PRO A 111 13.90 -9.92 5.01
CA PRO A 111 13.93 -9.09 3.82
C PRO A 111 15.33 -8.97 3.23
N LYS A 112 15.37 -8.69 1.93
CA LYS A 112 16.53 -8.05 1.29
C LYS A 112 16.47 -6.55 1.59
N MET A 113 17.42 -6.06 2.37
CA MET A 113 17.54 -4.63 2.70
C MET A 113 18.39 -3.89 1.68
N ARG A 114 17.97 -2.68 1.30
CA ARG A 114 18.69 -1.77 0.40
C ARG A 114 18.55 -0.33 0.87
N LYS A 115 19.59 0.47 0.65
CA LYS A 115 19.49 1.93 0.77
C LYS A 115 18.73 2.46 -0.44
N ALA A 116 17.74 3.31 -0.22
CA ALA A 116 16.92 3.91 -1.28
C ALA A 116 16.76 5.41 -1.00
N GLY A 117 17.50 6.24 -1.74
CA GLY A 117 17.46 7.71 -1.55
C GLY A 117 17.64 8.11 -0.08
N HIS A 118 16.60 8.75 0.47
CA HIS A 118 16.54 9.24 1.86
C HIS A 118 16.03 8.22 2.89
N GLY A 119 16.02 6.93 2.55
CA GLY A 119 15.45 5.90 3.40
C GLY A 119 16.01 4.50 3.21
N THR A 120 15.37 3.55 3.88
CA THR A 120 15.66 2.11 3.78
C THR A 120 14.49 1.41 3.10
N GLN A 121 14.80 0.59 2.11
CA GLN A 121 13.85 -0.30 1.46
C GLN A 121 14.10 -1.74 1.91
N ASN A 122 13.06 -2.35 2.47
CA ASN A 122 13.01 -3.77 2.78
C ASN A 122 12.16 -4.46 1.71
N VAL A 123 12.63 -5.58 1.17
CA VAL A 123 11.94 -6.32 0.10
C VAL A 123 11.80 -7.78 0.50
N TRP A 124 10.57 -8.27 0.55
CA TRP A 124 10.22 -9.68 0.71
C TRP A 124 9.66 -10.20 -0.60
N VAL A 125 10.00 -11.45 -0.95
CA VAL A 125 9.35 -12.19 -2.04
C VAL A 125 8.76 -13.44 -1.42
N THR A 126 7.44 -13.54 -1.45
CA THR A 126 6.71 -14.67 -0.86
C THR A 126 6.67 -15.85 -1.83
N GLU A 127 6.31 -17.03 -1.32
CA GLU A 127 6.05 -18.23 -2.13
C GLU A 127 4.93 -18.04 -3.14
N SER A 128 3.99 -17.13 -2.86
CA SER A 128 2.91 -16.72 -3.78
C SER A 128 3.40 -15.77 -4.89
N GLU A 129 4.71 -15.72 -5.13
CA GLU A 129 5.37 -14.86 -6.10
C GLU A 129 4.96 -13.40 -5.99
N THR A 130 4.68 -12.94 -4.77
CA THR A 130 4.35 -11.55 -4.49
C THR A 130 5.54 -10.86 -3.87
N GLU A 131 5.91 -9.72 -4.44
CA GLU A 131 6.89 -8.82 -3.84
C GLU A 131 6.17 -7.86 -2.89
N ILE A 132 6.59 -7.86 -1.63
CA ILE A 132 6.18 -6.89 -0.62
C ILE A 132 7.38 -6.00 -0.35
N THR A 133 7.17 -4.68 -0.40
CA THR A 133 8.22 -3.71 -0.04
C THR A 133 7.77 -2.85 1.12
N LEU A 134 8.66 -2.56 2.05
CA LEU A 134 8.51 -1.47 3.02
C LEU A 134 9.59 -0.43 2.75
N PHE A 135 9.18 0.79 2.41
CA PHE A 135 10.06 1.95 2.42
C PHE A 135 9.87 2.72 3.73
N SER A 136 10.97 2.90 4.47
CA SER A 136 11.03 3.69 5.69
C SER A 136 11.95 4.90 5.49
N PRO A 137 11.45 6.14 5.62
CA PRO A 137 12.28 7.34 5.56
C PRO A 137 13.22 7.40 6.78
N LEU A 138 14.44 7.93 6.62
CA LEU A 138 15.40 8.02 7.72
C LEU A 138 15.20 9.27 8.59
N PHE A 139 14.96 10.45 7.99
CA PHE A 139 14.90 11.73 8.73
C PHE A 139 13.99 12.79 8.09
N ASP A 140 13.18 12.42 7.11
CA ASP A 140 12.35 13.37 6.37
C ASP A 140 10.87 13.22 6.76
N PRO A 141 10.28 14.21 7.46
CA PRO A 141 8.87 14.16 7.86
C PRO A 141 7.90 14.32 6.68
N ASP A 142 8.37 14.81 5.54
CA ASP A 142 7.54 15.03 4.34
C ASP A 142 7.42 13.74 3.50
N ILE A 143 8.30 12.76 3.74
CA ILE A 143 8.25 11.46 3.10
C ILE A 143 7.51 10.45 3.97
N ASN A 144 6.45 9.85 3.43
CA ASN A 144 5.66 8.87 4.14
C ASN A 144 6.30 7.47 4.11
N GLN A 145 6.27 6.75 5.24
CA GLN A 145 6.54 5.31 5.26
C GLN A 145 5.41 4.58 4.50
N VAL A 146 5.79 3.74 3.53
CA VAL A 146 4.85 3.05 2.62
C VAL A 146 5.15 1.56 2.52
N ILE A 147 4.11 0.74 2.61
CA ILE A 147 4.15 -0.69 2.26
C ILE A 147 3.56 -0.83 0.86
N SER A 148 4.17 -1.62 -0.02
CA SER A 148 3.58 -1.93 -1.33
C SER A 148 3.57 -3.42 -1.64
N PHE A 149 2.56 -3.86 -2.39
CA PHE A 149 2.39 -5.23 -2.87
C PHE A 149 2.32 -5.22 -4.39
N ARG A 150 2.94 -6.20 -5.04
CA ARG A 150 2.79 -6.48 -6.48
C ARG A 150 3.19 -7.92 -6.81
N PHE A 151 2.68 -8.45 -7.92
CA PHE A 151 3.21 -9.71 -8.44
C PHE A 151 4.67 -9.52 -8.87
N PHE A 152 5.54 -10.45 -8.49
CA PHE A 152 6.97 -10.41 -8.77
C PHE A 152 7.25 -10.42 -10.29
N HIS A 153 6.39 -11.07 -11.05
CA HIS A 153 6.51 -11.18 -12.52
C HIS A 153 5.85 -10.03 -13.29
N ASP A 154 5.10 -9.13 -12.63
CA ASP A 154 4.49 -7.96 -13.28
C ASP A 154 5.51 -6.82 -13.39
N LEU A 155 6.38 -6.92 -14.41
CA LEU A 155 7.43 -5.95 -14.68
C LEU A 155 6.91 -4.52 -14.92
N PRO A 156 5.80 -4.29 -15.66
CA PRO A 156 5.18 -2.97 -15.75
C PRO A 156 4.83 -2.42 -14.36
N ALA A 157 4.13 -3.20 -13.52
CA ALA A 157 3.82 -2.78 -12.16
C ALA A 157 5.07 -2.44 -11.34
N LEU A 158 6.18 -3.13 -11.58
CA LEU A 158 7.45 -2.93 -10.89
C LEU A 158 8.14 -1.61 -11.24
N LYS A 159 8.07 -1.18 -12.51
CA LYS A 159 8.88 -0.05 -13.01
C LYS A 159 8.10 1.23 -13.26
N GLU A 160 6.82 1.13 -13.60
CA GLU A 160 6.09 2.25 -14.21
C GLU A 160 4.99 2.81 -13.30
N TYR A 161 4.49 1.99 -12.39
CA TYR A 161 3.35 2.33 -11.53
C TYR A 161 3.83 3.02 -10.26
N ILE A 162 3.79 4.35 -10.26
CA ILE A 162 4.23 5.17 -9.15
C ILE A 162 3.05 6.02 -8.67
N ILE A 163 2.89 6.10 -7.35
CA ILE A 163 2.10 7.13 -6.70
C ILE A 163 2.91 7.64 -5.52
N GLU A 164 3.28 8.91 -5.51
CA GLU A 164 4.19 9.48 -4.50
C GLU A 164 3.69 10.86 -4.10
N GLY A 165 3.77 11.17 -2.80
CA GLY A 165 3.42 12.50 -2.32
C GLY A 165 4.37 13.54 -2.92
N ARG A 166 3.83 14.69 -3.35
CA ARG A 166 4.65 15.85 -3.71
C ARG A 166 5.21 16.46 -2.43
N THR A 167 6.53 16.52 -2.36
CA THR A 167 7.28 17.41 -1.44
C THR A 167 7.21 18.84 -1.93
#